data_AF-A0A919M1F7-F1
#
_entry.id   AF-A0A919M1F7-F1
#
_cell.length_a   1.000
_cell.length_b   1.000
_cell.length_c   1.000
_cell.angle_alpha   90.00
_cell.angle_beta   90.00
_cell.angle_gamma   90.00
#
_symmetry.space_group_name_H-M   'P 1'
#
loop_
_entity.id
_entity.type
_entity.pdbx_description
1 polymer ?
#
loop_
_entity_poly.entity_id
_entity_poly.type
_entity_poly.pdbx_seq_one_letter_code
_entity_poly.pdbx_strand_id
1 'polypeptide(L)'
;METPQEATIGMQRLVGKIAVLLTFIYLMILISGAARLARGIETNPVTWGLFLLPAVAFVPAVVDGVKLHRTLDPERLKPLWRHCALYTLIGLVLLIATAYSIIEVNGS
;
A
#
# COMPACT_ATOMS: atom_id res chain seq x y z
N MET A 1 1.60 -4.96 -33.07
CA MET A 1 2.53 -5.76 -32.25
C MET A 1 3.24 -4.78 -31.34
N GLU A 2 2.88 -4.76 -30.05
CA GLU A 2 3.62 -3.95 -29.07
C GLU A 2 5.06 -4.45 -29.02
N THR A 3 6.01 -3.53 -29.04
CA THR A 3 7.41 -3.89 -28.87
C THR A 3 7.64 -4.37 -27.42
N PRO A 4 8.57 -5.28 -27.14
CA PRO A 4 8.81 -5.78 -25.79
C PRO A 4 9.12 -4.67 -24.76
N GLN A 5 9.60 -3.51 -25.22
CA GLN A 5 9.78 -2.31 -24.40
C GLN A 5 8.45 -1.65 -23.98
N GLU A 6 7.48 -1.54 -24.89
CA GLU A 6 6.16 -0.97 -24.59
C GLU A 6 5.39 -1.83 -23.57
N ALA A 7 5.43 -3.16 -23.72
CA ALA A 7 4.81 -4.08 -22.77
C ALA A 7 5.40 -3.95 -21.35
N THR A 8 6.73 -3.77 -21.26
CA THR A 8 7.42 -3.60 -19.96
C THR A 8 7.04 -2.29 -19.29
N ILE A 9 6.93 -1.20 -20.05
CA ILE A 9 6.51 0.12 -19.54
C ILE A 9 5.04 0.10 -19.11
N GLY A 10 4.18 -0.60 -19.87
CA GLY A 10 2.78 -0.81 -19.51
C GLY A 10 2.62 -1.53 -18.18
N MET A 11 3.35 -2.65 -18.00
CA MET A 11 3.37 -3.39 -16.74
C MET A 11 3.90 -2.53 -15.58
N GLN A 12 4.95 -1.73 -15.83
CA GLN A 12 5.51 -0.81 -14.86
C GLN A 12 4.50 0.19 -14.32
N ARG A 13 3.76 0.84 -15.22
CA ARG A 13 2.69 1.76 -14.84
C ARG A 13 1.55 1.05 -14.11
N LEU A 14 1.25 -0.21 -14.44
CA LEU A 14 0.21 -0.97 -13.75
C LEU A 14 0.51 -1.14 -12.26
N VAL A 15 1.75 -1.45 -11.88
CA VAL A 15 2.12 -1.57 -10.45
C VAL A 15 2.02 -0.25 -9.72
N GLY A 16 2.39 0.87 -10.35
CA GLY A 16 2.16 2.19 -9.76
C GLY A 16 0.68 2.43 -9.45
N LYS A 17 -0.22 2.06 -10.35
CA LYS A 17 -1.68 2.15 -10.13
C LYS A 17 -2.15 1.21 -9.02
N ILE A 18 -1.64 -0.03 -8.98
CA ILE A 18 -1.95 -0.99 -7.93
C ILE A 18 -1.49 -0.49 -6.56
N ALA A 19 -0.28 0.09 -6.45
CA ALA A 19 0.24 0.66 -5.22
C ALA A 19 -0.66 1.78 -4.68
N VAL A 20 -1.13 2.67 -5.56
CA VAL A 20 -2.08 3.73 -5.22
C VAL A 20 -3.43 3.15 -4.79
N LEU A 21 -3.95 2.17 -5.52
CA LEU A 21 -5.21 1.49 -5.18
C LEU A 21 -5.14 0.81 -3.81
N LEU A 22 -4.05 0.08 -3.52
CA LEU A 22 -3.85 -0.58 -2.23
C LEU A 22 -3.74 0.43 -1.08
N THR A 23 -3.08 1.56 -1.33
CA THR A 23 -3.01 2.63 -0.32
C THR A 23 -4.36 3.26 -0.08
N PHE A 24 -5.17 3.43 -1.13
CA PHE A 24 -6.55 3.89 -1.00
C PHE A 24 -7.41 2.92 -0.16
N ILE A 25 -7.28 1.61 -0.41
CA ILE A 25 -7.94 0.58 0.39
C ILE A 25 -7.50 0.68 1.86
N TYR A 26 -6.21 0.85 2.12
CA TYR A 26 -5.70 1.06 3.47
C TYR A 26 -6.28 2.30 4.16
N LEU A 27 -6.42 3.43 3.45
CA LEU A 27 -7.08 4.62 3.98
C LEU A 27 -8.55 4.38 4.33
N MET A 28 -9.28 3.61 3.51
CA MET A 28 -10.66 3.22 3.81
C MET A 28 -10.76 2.37 5.08
N ILE A 29 -9.78 1.49 5.31
CA ILE A 29 -9.70 0.69 6.54
C ILE A 29 -9.44 1.60 7.74
N LEU A 30 -8.49 2.55 7.64
CA LEU A 30 -8.23 3.53 8.70
C LEU A 30 -9.47 4.36 9.05
N ILE A 31 -10.19 4.87 8.04
CA ILE A 31 -11.43 5.64 8.24
C ILE A 31 -12.50 4.78 8.91
N SER A 32 -12.61 3.50 8.51
CA SER A 32 -13.55 2.57 9.14
C SER A 32 -13.20 2.32 10.61
N GLY A 33 -11.91 2.18 10.94
CA GLY A 33 -11.42 2.09 12.32
C GLY A 33 -11.75 3.35 13.14
N ALA A 34 -11.50 4.55 12.59
CA ALA A 34 -11.85 5.82 13.20
C ALA A 34 -13.37 5.97 13.41
N ALA A 35 -14.19 5.53 12.45
CA ALA A 35 -15.64 5.54 12.57
C ALA A 35 -16.15 4.61 13.69
N ARG A 36 -15.50 3.45 13.90
CA ARG A 36 -15.81 2.57 15.03
C ARG A 36 -15.50 3.22 16.37
N LEU A 37 -14.35 3.88 16.48
CA LEU A 37 -13.97 4.64 17.68
C LEU A 37 -14.97 5.78 17.97
N ALA A 38 -15.35 6.53 16.94
CA ALA A 38 -16.32 7.63 17.07
C ALA A 38 -17.72 7.14 17.51
N ARG A 39 -18.06 5.88 17.22
CA ARG A 39 -19.29 5.22 17.68
C ARG A 39 -19.19 4.65 19.10
N GLY A 40 -18.08 4.86 19.80
CA GLY A 40 -17.87 4.35 21.15
C GLY A 40 -17.66 2.84 21.21
N ILE A 41 -17.32 2.19 20.09
CA ILE A 41 -16.91 0.78 20.10
C ILE A 41 -15.50 0.74 20.70
N GLU A 42 -15.40 0.19 21.91
CA GLU A 42 -14.11 -0.01 22.57
C GLU A 42 -13.22 -0.86 21.67
N THR A 43 -12.05 -0.32 21.36
CA THR A 43 -11.03 -0.97 20.56
C THR A 43 -9.75 -0.95 21.38
N ASN A 44 -9.06 -2.08 21.43
CA ASN A 44 -7.83 -2.18 22.19
C ASN A 44 -6.82 -1.12 21.68
N PRO A 45 -6.20 -0.29 22.56
CA PRO A 45 -5.26 0.75 22.15
C PRO A 45 -4.12 0.25 21.23
N VAL A 46 -3.72 -1.02 21.39
CA VAL A 46 -2.69 -1.68 20.56
C VAL A 46 -3.09 -1.71 19.07
N THR A 47 -4.40 -1.75 18.78
CA THR A 47 -4.96 -1.72 17.42
C THR A 47 -4.51 -0.48 16.64
N TRP A 48 -4.36 0.67 17.31
CA TRP A 48 -3.91 1.91 16.66
C TRP A 48 -2.44 1.86 16.25
N GLY A 49 -1.59 1.28 17.10
CA GLY A 49 -0.19 1.05 16.78
C GLY A 49 -0.02 0.10 15.59
N LEU A 50 -0.82 -0.98 15.57
CA LEU A 50 -0.84 -1.92 14.45
C LEU A 50 -1.30 -1.25 13.15
N PHE A 51 -2.30 -0.37 13.21
CA PHE A 51 -2.76 0.38 12.04
C PHE A 51 -1.70 1.31 11.45
N LEU A 52 -0.71 1.78 12.21
CA LEU A 52 0.37 2.63 11.69
C LEU A 52 1.43 1.86 10.91
N LEU A 53 1.59 0.55 11.14
CA LEU A 53 2.64 -0.26 10.49
C LEU A 53 2.54 -0.24 8.95
N PRO A 54 1.37 -0.50 8.33
CA PRO A 54 1.26 -0.48 6.87
C PRO A 54 1.49 0.91 6.27
N ALA A 55 1.16 1.99 6.99
CA ALA A 55 1.39 3.36 6.50
C ALA A 55 2.86 3.62 6.19
N VAL A 56 3.80 3.12 7.00
CA VAL A 56 5.23 3.32 6.81
C VAL A 56 5.72 2.70 5.49
N ALA A 57 5.08 1.63 5.02
CA ALA A 57 5.39 0.99 3.75
C ALA A 57 4.60 1.58 2.56
N PHE A 58 3.34 1.96 2.75
CA PHE A 58 2.51 2.50 1.69
C PHE A 58 2.91 3.92 1.26
N VAL A 59 3.40 4.76 2.18
CA VAL A 59 3.87 6.11 1.84
C VAL A 59 4.99 6.10 0.78
N PRO A 60 6.13 5.38 0.97
CA PRO A 60 7.15 5.31 -0.06
C PRO A 60 6.66 4.60 -1.33
N ALA A 61 5.78 3.59 -1.21
CA ALA A 61 5.19 2.91 -2.37
C ALA A 61 4.38 3.87 -3.28
N VAL A 62 3.56 4.75 -2.69
CA VAL A 62 2.80 5.76 -3.46
C VAL A 62 3.72 6.80 -4.06
N VAL A 63 4.69 7.30 -3.30
CA VAL A 63 5.65 8.29 -3.80
C VAL A 63 6.39 7.74 -5.02
N ASP A 64 6.85 6.50 -4.96
CA ASP A 64 7.54 5.85 -6.07
C ASP A 64 6.58 5.50 -7.22
N GLY A 65 5.35 5.10 -6.93
CA GLY A 65 4.29 4.87 -7.93
C GLY A 65 3.94 6.14 -8.72
N VAL A 66 3.85 7.29 -8.04
CA VAL A 66 3.62 8.61 -8.68
C VAL A 66 4.85 9.01 -9.52
N LYS A 67 6.07 8.81 -9.01
CA LYS A 67 7.29 9.06 -9.78
C LYS A 67 7.39 8.15 -11.01
N LEU A 68 6.90 6.91 -10.94
CA LEU A 68 6.82 5.99 -12.08
C LEU A 68 5.93 6.53 -13.21
N HIS A 69 4.85 7.23 -12.87
CA HIS A 69 3.99 7.87 -13.87
C HIS A 69 4.60 9.13 -14.47
N ARG A 70 5.42 9.87 -13.71
CA ARG A 70 6.08 11.08 -14.18
C ARG A 70 7.37 10.83 -14.98
N THR A 71 8.04 9.70 -14.75
CA THR A 71 9.34 9.41 -15.38
C THR A 71 9.12 8.80 -16.76
N LEU A 72 9.69 9.43 -17.79
CA LEU A 72 9.68 8.95 -19.18
C LEU A 72 10.97 8.20 -19.55
N ASP A 73 12.04 8.34 -18.73
CA ASP A 73 13.33 7.69 -18.96
C ASP A 73 13.34 6.21 -18.56
N PRO A 74 13.54 5.27 -19.52
CA PRO A 74 13.49 3.83 -19.25
C PRO A 74 14.61 3.32 -18.34
N GLU A 75 15.76 4.01 -18.29
CA GLU A 75 16.87 3.64 -17.40
C GLU A 75 16.57 3.92 -15.93
N ARG A 76 15.84 5.02 -15.64
CA ARG A 76 15.41 5.37 -14.27
C ARG A 76 14.18 4.58 -13.82
N LEU A 77 13.39 4.05 -14.76
CA LEU A 77 12.18 3.26 -14.49
C LEU A 77 12.48 1.91 -13.81
N LYS A 78 13.54 1.20 -14.22
CA LYS A 78 13.88 -0.13 -13.68
C LYS A 78 14.09 -0.17 -12.15
N PRO A 79 14.94 0.68 -11.55
CA PRO A 79 15.16 0.67 -10.10
C PRO A 79 13.93 1.18 -9.34
N LEU A 80 13.25 2.22 -9.86
CA LEU A 80 12.04 2.76 -9.24
C LEU A 80 10.91 1.73 -9.17
N TRP A 81 10.72 0.94 -10.24
CA TRP A 81 9.71 -0.11 -10.27
C TRP A 81 9.96 -1.16 -9.21
N ARG A 82 11.23 -1.59 -9.03
CA ARG A 82 11.58 -2.60 -8.04
C ARG A 82 11.30 -2.09 -6.63
N HIS A 83 11.68 -0.85 -6.32
CA HIS A 83 11.39 -0.26 -5.02
C HIS A 83 9.88 -0.12 -4.79
N CYS A 84 9.15 0.43 -5.77
CA CYS A 84 7.69 0.55 -5.69
C CYS A 84 7.02 -0.80 -5.44
N ALA A 85 7.38 -1.84 -6.21
CA ALA A 85 6.83 -3.17 -6.08
C ALA A 85 7.15 -3.79 -4.71
N LEU A 86 8.39 -3.63 -4.24
CA LEU A 86 8.86 -4.18 -2.97
C LEU A 86 8.13 -3.53 -1.78
N TYR A 87 8.02 -2.20 -1.75
CA TYR A 87 7.25 -1.50 -0.71
C TYR A 87 5.76 -1.81 -0.78
N THR A 88 5.19 -1.99 -1.98
CA THR A 88 3.79 -2.40 -2.14
C THR A 88 3.56 -3.79 -1.58
N LEU A 89 4.47 -4.73 -1.86
CA LEU A 89 4.40 -6.10 -1.33
C LEU A 89 4.55 -6.11 0.20
N ILE A 90 5.51 -5.35 0.74
CA ILE A 90 5.71 -5.21 2.19
C ILE A 90 4.47 -4.58 2.83
N GLY A 91 3.93 -3.51 2.25
CA GLY A 91 2.70 -2.87 2.74
C GLY A 91 1.50 -3.82 2.74
N LEU A 92 1.37 -4.65 1.72
CA LEU A 92 0.33 -5.68 1.65
C LEU A 92 0.51 -6.73 2.75
N VAL A 93 1.73 -7.26 2.94
CA VAL A 93 2.02 -8.24 4.00
C VAL A 93 1.75 -7.64 5.37
N LEU A 94 2.18 -6.41 5.62
CA LEU A 94 1.91 -5.69 6.88
C LEU A 94 0.42 -5.46 7.09
N LEU A 95 -0.33 -5.14 6.03
CA LEU A 95 -1.78 -4.95 6.09
C LEU A 95 -2.49 -6.25 6.48
N ILE A 96 -2.11 -7.36 5.86
CA ILE A 96 -2.67 -8.69 6.17
C ILE A 96 -2.32 -9.08 7.60
N ALA A 97 -1.04 -8.96 8.00
CA ALA A 97 -0.60 -9.25 9.36
C ALA A 97 -1.35 -8.41 10.40
N THR A 98 -1.51 -7.11 10.12
CA THR A 98 -2.30 -6.19 10.95
C THR A 98 -3.74 -6.65 11.06
N ALA A 99 -4.39 -7.05 9.96
CA ALA A 99 -5.76 -7.55 9.99
C ALA A 99 -5.90 -8.80 10.86
N TYR A 100 -4.98 -9.77 10.72
CA TYR A 100 -4.96 -10.97 11.57
C TYR A 100 -4.75 -10.62 13.05
N SER A 101 -3.76 -9.78 13.38
CA SER A 101 -3.50 -9.37 14.76
C SER A 101 -4.68 -8.61 15.37
N ILE A 102 -5.38 -7.78 14.61
CA ILE A 102 -6.56 -7.06 15.09
C ILE A 102 -7.71 -8.03 15.38
N ILE A 103 -7.91 -9.05 14.55
CA ILE A 103 -8.93 -10.09 14.79
C ILE A 103 -8.59 -10.86 16.06
N GLU A 104 -7.33 -11.22 16.27
CA GLU A 104 -6.88 -11.95 17.46
C GLU A 104 -7.00 -11.10 18.74
N VAL A 105 -6.62 -9.82 18.67
CA VAL A 105 -6.65 -8.90 19.83
C VAL A 105 -8.06 -8.45 20.21
N ASN A 106 -8.99 -8.35 19.26
CA ASN A 106 -10.38 -7.91 19.54
C ASN A 106 -11.39 -9.08 19.51
N GLY A 107 -10.96 -10.29 19.17
CA GLY A 107 -11.79 -11.50 19.10
C GLY A 107 -11.68 -12.41 20.32
N SER A 108 -10.80 -12.09 21.28
CA SER A 108 -10.74 -12.72 22.62
C SER A 108 -11.57 -11.95 23.63
#